data_AF-A0A4Q3URV8-F1
#
_entry.id   AF-A0A4Q3URV8-F1
#
_cell.length_a   1.000
_cell.length_b   1.000
_cell.length_c   1.000
_cell.angle_alpha   90.00
_cell.angle_beta   90.00
_cell.angle_gamma   90.00
#
_symmetry.space_group_name_H-M   'P 1'
#
loop_
_entity.id
_entity.type
_entity.pdbx_description
1 polymer ?
#
loop_
_entity_poly.entity_id
_entity_poly.type
_entity_poly.pdbx_seq_one_letter_code
_entity_poly.pdbx_strand_id
1 'polypeptide(L)'
;MNGKCTECYYGGTDKHSKASVEPEETGMDDREWQYRYGMIKGRIAETLIEELFLTLKFNVFRYGMENSIPGIMDLLKGVRNDVANHIRRMPDLVVQRPRTNQVYFVEVKFRANGCFSNEDLPKDYPYHNAFIILVSKRHIKCLSVAELQQGKEIYDFVETRLLIDPV
;
A
#
# COMPACT_ATOMS: atom_id res chain seq x y z
N MET A 1 -5.12 6.24 -40.85
CA MET A 1 -5.98 6.64 -39.71
C MET A 1 -5.64 8.09 -39.41
N ASN A 2 -6.52 9.03 -39.73
CA ASN A 2 -6.23 10.47 -39.63
C ASN A 2 -6.81 11.02 -38.31
N GLY A 3 -5.98 11.12 -37.27
CA GLY A 3 -6.33 11.81 -36.03
C GLY A 3 -6.22 13.32 -36.22
N LYS A 4 -7.21 14.08 -35.75
CA LYS A 4 -7.16 15.55 -35.72
C LYS A 4 -6.29 16.03 -34.55
N CYS A 5 -5.62 17.17 -34.72
CA CYS A 5 -4.81 17.80 -33.66
C CYS A 5 -5.70 18.42 -32.56
N THR A 6 -5.07 18.70 -31.42
CA THR A 6 -5.71 19.19 -30.18
C THR A 6 -6.47 20.50 -30.37
N GLU A 7 -5.98 21.42 -31.20
CA GLU A 7 -6.70 22.67 -31.48
C GLU A 7 -8.03 22.45 -32.20
N CYS A 8 -8.11 21.48 -33.12
CA CYS A 8 -9.35 21.13 -33.81
C CYS A 8 -10.37 20.44 -32.91
N TYR A 9 -9.94 19.90 -31.75
CA TYR A 9 -10.84 19.29 -30.79
C TYR A 9 -11.58 20.35 -29.95
N TYR A 10 -10.95 21.51 -29.72
CA TYR A 10 -11.48 22.56 -28.84
C TYR A 10 -11.96 23.82 -29.58
N GLY A 11 -11.69 23.96 -30.87
CA GLY A 11 -12.13 25.10 -31.69
C GLY A 11 -13.45 24.85 -32.42
N GLY A 12 -14.59 25.06 -31.76
CA GLY A 12 -15.90 24.98 -32.41
C GLY A 12 -17.05 25.50 -31.54
N THR A 13 -17.19 26.82 -31.45
CA THR A 13 -18.40 27.47 -30.92
C THR A 13 -19.40 27.68 -32.05
N ASP A 14 -20.61 27.09 -31.96
CA ASP A 14 -21.86 27.84 -32.12
C ASP A 14 -23.13 27.02 -31.81
N LYS A 15 -23.87 27.51 -30.80
CA LYS A 15 -25.34 27.70 -30.69
C LYS A 15 -26.28 26.51 -31.02
N HIS A 16 -26.76 25.82 -29.98
CA HIS A 16 -28.18 25.42 -29.87
C HIS A 16 -28.61 25.16 -28.41
N SER A 17 -29.74 25.78 -28.03
CA SER A 17 -30.65 25.52 -26.90
C SER A 17 -30.07 25.29 -25.48
N LYS A 18 -30.32 26.28 -24.60
CA LYS A 18 -30.35 26.10 -23.14
C LYS A 18 -31.44 25.10 -22.74
N ALA A 19 -31.09 23.82 -22.68
CA ALA A 19 -31.71 22.92 -21.73
C ALA A 19 -30.93 23.08 -20.41
N SER A 20 -31.63 23.39 -19.31
CA SER A 20 -31.07 23.32 -17.97
C SER A 20 -30.71 21.86 -17.69
N VAL A 21 -29.45 21.51 -17.93
CA VAL A 21 -28.86 20.28 -17.42
C VAL A 21 -28.80 20.48 -15.91
N GLU A 22 -29.73 19.85 -15.19
CA GLU A 22 -29.53 19.66 -13.75
C GLU A 22 -28.19 18.94 -13.58
N PRO A 23 -27.31 19.39 -12.67
CA PRO A 23 -26.04 18.72 -12.46
C PRO A 23 -26.34 17.30 -12.01
N GLU A 24 -26.05 16.32 -12.87
CA GLU A 24 -26.03 14.92 -12.47
C GLU A 24 -25.06 14.78 -11.29
N GLU A 25 -25.59 14.58 -10.09
CA GLU A 25 -24.84 14.13 -8.92
C GLU A 25 -24.36 12.68 -9.16
N THR A 26 -23.42 12.50 -10.07
CA THR A 26 -22.77 11.20 -10.33
C THR A 26 -21.31 11.20 -9.88
N GLY A 27 -20.99 12.02 -8.88
CA GLY A 27 -19.66 12.12 -8.28
C GLY A 27 -19.65 11.57 -6.86
N MET A 28 -18.73 10.65 -6.61
CA MET A 28 -18.36 10.20 -5.27
C MET A 28 -17.79 11.39 -4.45
N ASP A 29 -18.15 11.55 -3.17
CA ASP A 29 -17.61 12.64 -2.32
C ASP A 29 -16.07 12.59 -2.26
N ASP A 30 -15.43 13.74 -2.15
CA ASP A 30 -13.96 13.87 -2.17
C ASP A 30 -13.30 12.98 -1.12
N ARG A 31 -13.93 12.85 0.06
CA ARG A 31 -13.45 11.97 1.15
C ARG A 31 -13.49 10.50 0.76
N GLU A 32 -14.57 10.08 0.11
CA GLU A 32 -14.72 8.71 -0.34
C GLU A 32 -13.74 8.41 -1.48
N TRP A 33 -13.54 9.35 -2.39
CA TRP A 33 -12.51 9.25 -3.43
C TRP A 33 -11.10 9.09 -2.82
N GLN A 34 -10.73 9.93 -1.86
CA GLN A 34 -9.42 9.87 -1.19
C GLN A 34 -9.20 8.53 -0.48
N TYR A 35 -10.23 8.04 0.22
CA TYR A 35 -10.18 6.74 0.90
C TYR A 35 -9.95 5.59 -0.09
N ARG A 36 -10.77 5.50 -1.15
CA ARG A 36 -10.64 4.45 -2.16
C ARG A 36 -9.30 4.54 -2.90
N TYR A 37 -8.86 5.75 -3.22
CA TYR A 37 -7.57 5.98 -3.86
C TYR A 37 -6.40 5.51 -2.99
N GLY A 38 -6.47 5.74 -1.66
CA GLY A 38 -5.51 5.20 -0.70
C GLY A 38 -5.48 3.67 -0.65
N MET A 39 -6.67 3.03 -0.60
CA MET A 39 -6.78 1.57 -0.61
C MET A 39 -6.21 0.94 -1.89
N ILE A 40 -6.49 1.54 -3.05
CA ILE A 40 -5.98 1.05 -4.33
C ILE A 40 -4.45 1.08 -4.35
N LYS A 41 -3.84 2.16 -3.85
CA LYS A 41 -2.37 2.26 -3.74
C LYS A 41 -1.77 1.19 -2.84
N GLY A 42 -2.41 0.92 -1.69
CA GLY A 42 -1.98 -0.16 -0.77
C GLY A 42 -1.97 -1.51 -1.49
N ARG A 43 -3.10 -1.89 -2.10
CA ARG A 43 -3.24 -3.15 -2.83
C ARG A 43 -2.23 -3.31 -3.98
N ILE A 44 -1.99 -2.23 -4.74
CA ILE A 44 -0.99 -2.23 -5.81
C ILE A 44 0.41 -2.44 -5.22
N ALA A 45 0.76 -1.76 -4.13
CA ALA A 45 2.06 -1.90 -3.49
C ALA A 45 2.26 -3.33 -2.94
N GLU A 46 1.29 -3.87 -2.21
CA GLU A 46 1.33 -5.24 -1.69
C GLU A 46 1.52 -6.27 -2.82
N THR A 47 0.71 -6.17 -3.88
CA THR A 47 0.80 -7.07 -5.04
C THR A 47 2.16 -6.96 -5.73
N LEU A 48 2.69 -5.74 -5.89
CA LEU A 48 4.03 -5.53 -6.45
C LEU A 48 5.11 -6.25 -5.62
N ILE A 49 5.08 -6.12 -4.30
CA ILE A 49 6.06 -6.76 -3.41
C ILE A 49 5.92 -8.29 -3.41
N GLU A 50 4.69 -8.80 -3.41
CA GLU A 50 4.40 -10.24 -3.55
C GLU A 50 5.04 -10.80 -4.83
N GLU A 51 4.75 -10.20 -5.98
CA GLU A 51 5.28 -10.64 -7.28
C GLU A 51 6.82 -10.57 -7.35
N LEU A 52 7.42 -9.56 -6.73
CA LEU A 52 8.88 -9.46 -6.63
C LEU A 52 9.47 -10.66 -5.85
N PHE A 53 8.92 -11.00 -4.69
CA PHE A 53 9.38 -12.14 -3.91
C PHE A 53 9.14 -13.48 -4.63
N LEU A 54 7.98 -13.66 -5.26
CA LEU A 54 7.66 -14.85 -6.05
C LEU A 54 8.64 -15.01 -7.24
N THR A 55 8.99 -13.90 -7.91
CA THR A 55 9.98 -13.89 -8.99
C THR A 55 11.36 -14.36 -8.50
N LEU A 56 11.75 -13.92 -7.30
CA LEU A 56 12.97 -14.34 -6.61
C LEU A 56 12.89 -15.76 -6.01
N LYS A 57 11.80 -16.50 -6.28
CA LYS A 57 11.56 -17.87 -5.81
C LYS A 57 11.46 -17.99 -4.30
N PHE A 58 10.95 -16.96 -3.63
CA PHE A 58 10.49 -17.09 -2.25
C PHE A 58 9.09 -17.70 -2.23
N ASN A 59 8.76 -18.38 -1.13
CA ASN A 59 7.38 -18.73 -0.83
C ASN A 59 6.73 -17.52 -0.16
N VAL A 60 5.59 -17.08 -0.68
CA VAL A 60 4.87 -15.90 -0.18
C VAL A 60 3.46 -16.30 0.22
N PHE A 61 3.04 -15.89 1.41
CA PHE A 61 1.71 -16.13 1.94
C PHE A 61 1.11 -14.79 2.34
N ARG A 62 -0.07 -14.46 1.82
CA ARG A 62 -0.84 -13.30 2.31
C ARG A 62 -1.31 -13.58 3.73
N TYR A 63 -0.89 -12.74 4.65
CA TYR A 63 -1.14 -12.88 6.09
C TYR A 63 -1.99 -11.73 6.65
N GLY A 64 -2.16 -10.65 5.88
CA GLY A 64 -3.03 -9.53 6.23
C GLY A 64 -4.45 -9.99 6.59
N MET A 65 -5.10 -9.25 7.48
CA MET A 65 -6.41 -9.58 8.05
C MET A 65 -7.46 -9.90 6.97
N GLU A 66 -7.50 -9.10 5.91
CA GLU A 66 -8.43 -9.23 4.79
C GLU A 66 -8.24 -10.52 3.98
N ASN A 67 -7.05 -11.10 4.02
CA ASN A 67 -6.71 -12.34 3.32
C ASN A 67 -6.79 -13.58 4.23
N SER A 68 -6.50 -13.42 5.53
CA SER A 68 -6.40 -14.55 6.47
C SER A 68 -7.75 -15.10 6.93
N ILE A 69 -8.78 -14.26 7.09
CA ILE A 69 -10.10 -14.71 7.58
C ILE A 69 -11.22 -13.98 6.80
N PRO A 70 -11.89 -14.66 5.85
CA PRO A 70 -13.02 -14.08 5.13
C PRO A 70 -14.13 -13.62 6.08
N GLY A 71 -14.68 -12.42 5.85
CA GLY A 71 -15.81 -11.87 6.64
C GLY A 71 -15.45 -11.38 8.05
N ILE A 72 -14.20 -11.50 8.48
CA ILE A 72 -13.78 -11.11 9.84
C ILE A 72 -13.94 -9.61 10.09
N MET A 73 -13.76 -8.79 9.06
CA MET A 73 -13.89 -7.33 9.17
C MET A 73 -15.28 -6.91 9.62
N ASP A 74 -16.33 -7.58 9.11
CA ASP A 74 -17.70 -7.31 9.51
C ASP A 74 -18.00 -7.80 10.93
N LEU A 75 -17.44 -8.94 11.31
CA LEU A 75 -17.55 -9.49 12.68
C LEU A 75 -16.82 -8.62 13.72
N LEU A 76 -15.74 -7.95 13.32
CA LEU A 76 -14.95 -7.08 14.19
C LEU A 76 -15.48 -5.63 14.24
N LYS A 77 -16.51 -5.27 13.46
CA LYS A 77 -17.14 -3.93 13.55
C LYS A 77 -17.77 -3.76 14.94
N GLY A 78 -17.37 -2.69 15.65
CA GLY A 78 -17.87 -2.39 16.99
C GLY A 78 -17.23 -3.19 18.13
N VAL A 79 -16.43 -4.22 17.82
CA VAL A 79 -15.69 -5.00 18.84
C VAL A 79 -14.37 -4.30 19.17
N ARG A 80 -14.34 -3.66 20.34
CA ARG A 80 -13.13 -3.10 20.95
C ARG A 80 -12.61 -4.06 22.02
N ASN A 81 -11.97 -5.15 21.58
CA ASN A 81 -11.18 -6.01 22.45
C ASN A 81 -9.75 -6.13 21.91
N ASP A 82 -8.88 -6.57 22.80
CA ASP A 82 -7.44 -6.76 22.64
C ASP A 82 -7.13 -7.73 21.50
N VAL A 83 -7.94 -8.78 21.35
CA VAL A 83 -7.83 -9.76 20.26
C VAL A 83 -8.12 -9.12 18.89
N ALA A 84 -9.18 -8.33 18.77
CA ALA A 84 -9.52 -7.61 17.53
C ALA A 84 -8.42 -6.61 17.15
N ASN A 85 -7.76 -6.00 18.13
CA ASN A 85 -6.62 -5.12 17.88
C ASN A 85 -5.39 -5.89 17.38
N HIS A 86 -5.12 -7.08 17.89
CA HIS A 86 -4.06 -7.94 17.35
C HIS A 86 -4.35 -8.39 15.92
N ILE A 87 -5.58 -8.84 15.65
CA ILE A 87 -5.99 -9.27 14.30
C ILE A 87 -5.82 -8.12 13.29
N ARG A 88 -6.24 -6.90 13.65
CA ARG A 88 -6.09 -5.72 12.76
C ARG A 88 -4.65 -5.28 12.51
N ARG A 89 -3.68 -5.77 13.31
CA ARG A 89 -2.26 -5.41 13.21
C ARG A 89 -1.42 -6.50 12.52
N MET A 90 -2.05 -7.57 12.04
CA MET A 90 -1.35 -8.65 11.33
C MET A 90 -0.59 -8.08 10.12
N PRO A 91 0.68 -8.46 9.91
CA PRO A 91 1.45 -8.03 8.76
C PRO A 91 0.83 -8.53 7.45
N ASP A 92 1.04 -7.78 6.38
CA ASP A 92 0.48 -8.10 5.07
C ASP A 92 0.93 -9.47 4.54
N LEU A 93 2.22 -9.82 4.71
CA LEU A 93 2.83 -11.01 4.12
C LEU A 93 3.67 -11.81 5.14
N VAL A 94 3.71 -13.13 4.93
CA VAL A 94 4.74 -14.03 5.45
C VAL A 94 5.57 -14.52 4.27
N VAL A 95 6.88 -14.28 4.32
CA VAL A 95 7.82 -14.64 3.26
C VAL A 95 8.80 -15.67 3.78
N GLN A 96 8.95 -16.79 3.08
CA GLN A 96 9.87 -17.87 3.45
C GLN A 96 10.91 -18.09 2.36
N ARG A 97 12.18 -18.12 2.75
CA ARG A 97 13.30 -18.39 1.86
C ARG A 97 13.50 -19.91 1.74
N PRO A 98 13.25 -20.53 0.57
CA PRO A 98 13.19 -22.00 0.50
C PRO A 98 14.51 -22.69 0.82
N ARG A 99 15.64 -22.07 0.49
CA ARG A 99 16.98 -22.65 0.70
C ARG A 99 17.40 -22.71 2.17
N THR A 100 16.98 -21.74 2.97
CA THR A 100 17.39 -21.61 4.38
C THR A 100 16.26 -21.89 5.37
N ASN A 101 15.02 -22.05 4.88
CA ASN A 101 13.80 -22.12 5.65
C ASN A 101 13.57 -20.92 6.59
N GLN A 102 14.26 -19.81 6.37
CA GLN A 102 14.05 -18.58 7.14
C GLN A 102 12.71 -17.97 6.77
N VAL A 103 11.95 -17.56 7.78
CA VAL A 103 10.61 -16.97 7.66
C VAL A 103 10.65 -15.54 8.17
N TYR A 104 10.00 -14.65 7.44
CA TYR A 104 9.97 -13.22 7.72
C TYR A 104 8.53 -12.72 7.68
N PHE A 105 8.15 -11.92 8.68
CA PHE A 105 6.97 -11.07 8.58
C PHE A 105 7.32 -9.84 7.76
N VAL A 106 6.45 -9.47 6.83
CA VAL A 106 6.64 -8.32 5.95
C VAL A 106 5.36 -7.48 5.96
N GLU A 107 5.53 -6.21 6.28
CA GLU A 107 4.50 -5.17 6.21
C GLU A 107 4.84 -4.26 5.03
N VAL A 108 3.87 -3.98 4.16
CA VAL A 108 4.04 -3.12 2.99
C VAL A 108 3.33 -1.80 3.21
N LYS A 109 4.02 -0.69 2.94
CA LYS A 109 3.44 0.65 3.02
C LYS A 109 3.70 1.43 1.75
N PHE A 110 2.65 2.03 1.21
CA PHE A 110 2.80 3.09 0.22
C PHE A 110 2.90 4.46 0.90
N ARG A 111 3.94 5.23 0.57
CA ARG A 111 4.12 6.62 1.01
C ARG A 111 4.60 7.48 -0.15
N ALA A 112 3.78 8.44 -0.55
CA ALA A 112 4.11 9.32 -1.68
C ALA A 112 5.32 10.23 -1.42
N ASN A 113 5.58 10.58 -0.15
CA ASN A 113 6.74 11.36 0.30
C ASN A 113 8.00 10.50 0.49
N GLY A 114 7.92 9.18 0.37
CA GLY A 114 9.05 8.27 0.52
C GLY A 114 9.68 8.22 1.91
N CYS A 115 9.01 8.74 2.94
CA CYS A 115 9.51 8.74 4.31
C CYS A 115 8.70 7.79 5.20
N PHE A 116 9.39 7.17 6.17
CA PHE A 116 8.78 6.33 7.20
C PHE A 116 9.66 6.28 8.44
N SER A 117 9.09 6.54 9.61
CA SER A 117 9.80 6.51 10.90
C SER A 117 9.08 5.64 11.93
N ASN A 118 9.66 5.51 13.12
CA ASN A 118 9.03 4.81 14.23
C ASN A 118 7.70 5.47 14.69
N GLU A 119 7.52 6.76 14.45
CA GLU A 119 6.28 7.47 14.80
C GLU A 119 5.09 7.07 13.92
N ASP A 120 5.37 6.55 12.72
CA ASP A 120 4.35 5.99 11.82
C ASP A 120 3.85 4.61 12.28
N LEU A 121 4.56 3.95 13.21
CA LEU A 121 4.14 2.69 13.79
C LEU A 121 3.13 2.91 14.92
N PRO A 122 2.12 2.02 15.08
CA PRO A 122 1.31 1.99 16.28
C PRO A 122 2.19 1.85 17.54
N LYS A 123 1.86 2.56 18.62
CA LYS A 123 2.64 2.58 19.88
C LYS A 123 2.99 1.18 20.43
N ASP A 124 2.09 0.21 20.23
CA ASP A 124 2.26 -1.18 20.68
C ASP A 124 2.23 -2.14 19.48
N TYR A 125 3.03 -1.87 18.44
CA TYR A 125 3.12 -2.75 17.27
C TYR A 125 3.75 -4.10 17.66
N PRO A 126 3.02 -5.23 17.59
CA PRO A 126 3.45 -6.47 18.23
C PRO A 126 4.49 -7.26 17.42
N TYR A 127 4.75 -6.90 16.16
CA TYR A 127 5.64 -7.63 15.26
C TYR A 127 7.03 -6.98 15.18
N HIS A 128 7.78 -7.05 16.28
CA HIS A 128 9.11 -6.44 16.41
C HIS A 128 10.17 -6.99 15.42
N ASN A 129 9.97 -8.20 14.91
CA ASN A 129 10.83 -8.86 13.93
C ASN A 129 10.33 -8.70 12.48
N ALA A 130 9.29 -7.89 12.24
CA ALA A 130 8.82 -7.63 10.89
C ALA A 130 9.76 -6.70 10.12
N PHE A 131 9.79 -6.89 8.80
CA PHE A 131 10.35 -5.93 7.86
C PHE A 131 9.24 -5.01 7.36
N ILE A 132 9.52 -3.70 7.35
CA ILE A 132 8.70 -2.70 6.69
C ILE A 132 9.28 -2.44 5.31
N ILE A 133 8.50 -2.74 4.27
CA ILE A 133 8.85 -2.41 2.88
C ILE A 133 8.06 -1.17 2.47
N LEU A 134 8.78 -0.07 2.28
CA LEU A 134 8.22 1.20 1.88
C LEU A 134 8.28 1.35 0.36
N VAL A 135 7.12 1.38 -0.28
CA VAL A 135 6.95 1.69 -1.70
C VAL A 135 6.62 3.18 -1.84
N SER A 136 7.40 3.89 -2.65
CA SER A 136 7.13 5.28 -3.01
C SER A 136 6.93 5.42 -4.52
N LYS A 137 6.79 6.66 -5.01
CA LYS A 137 6.74 6.92 -6.46
C LYS A 137 8.06 6.60 -7.17
N ARG A 138 9.18 6.52 -6.44
CA ARG A 138 10.53 6.48 -6.99
C ARG A 138 11.33 5.26 -6.52
N HIS A 139 11.05 4.77 -5.32
CA HIS A 139 11.90 3.80 -4.66
C HIS A 139 11.08 2.73 -3.94
N ILE A 140 11.69 1.56 -3.78
CA ILE A 140 11.29 0.53 -2.83
C ILE A 140 12.43 0.42 -1.83
N LYS A 141 12.15 0.70 -0.55
CA LYS A 141 13.14 0.69 0.54
C LYS A 141 12.67 -0.25 1.64
N CYS A 142 13.59 -0.72 2.47
CA CYS A 142 13.28 -1.66 3.54
C CYS A 142 14.05 -1.36 4.83
N LEU A 143 13.37 -1.51 5.96
CA LEU A 143 13.95 -1.51 7.31
C LEU A 143 13.22 -2.54 8.18
N SER A 144 13.90 -3.12 9.15
CA SER A 144 13.23 -3.89 10.19
C SER A 144 12.59 -2.99 11.26
N VAL A 145 11.55 -3.47 11.93
CA VAL A 145 10.96 -2.76 13.09
C VAL A 145 12.00 -2.58 14.20
N ALA A 146 12.86 -3.56 14.42
CA ALA A 146 13.97 -3.44 15.37
C ALA A 146 14.92 -2.27 15.03
N GLU A 147 15.22 -2.04 13.74
CA GLU A 147 16.01 -0.90 13.30
C GLU A 147 15.29 0.44 13.47
N LEU A 148 13.98 0.48 13.19
CA LEU A 148 13.15 1.67 13.46
C LEU A 148 13.15 2.02 14.96
N GLN A 149 13.04 1.02 15.83
CA GLN A 149 13.09 1.19 17.28
C GLN A 149 14.47 1.64 17.79
N GLN A 150 15.53 1.43 17.00
CA GLN A 150 16.88 1.95 17.26
C GLN A 150 17.08 3.36 16.69
N GLY A 151 16.04 3.99 16.13
CA GLY A 151 16.07 5.34 15.57
C GLY A 151 16.54 5.41 14.12
N LYS A 152 16.63 4.29 13.39
CA LYS A 152 16.79 4.34 11.93
C LYS A 152 15.47 4.74 11.30
N GLU A 153 15.53 5.40 10.16
CA GLU A 153 14.35 5.89 9.44
C GLU A 153 14.57 5.81 7.93
N ILE A 154 13.49 5.75 7.17
CA ILE A 154 13.52 5.83 5.71
C ILE A 154 13.27 7.29 5.32
N TYR A 155 14.15 7.83 4.49
CA TYR A 155 14.02 9.16 3.87
C TYR A 155 14.12 9.03 2.37
N ASP A 156 13.39 9.84 1.59
CA ASP A 156 13.42 9.77 0.12
C ASP A 156 14.85 9.96 -0.44
N PHE A 157 15.68 10.79 0.22
CA PHE A 157 17.01 11.20 -0.23
C PHE A 157 18.18 10.33 0.24
N VAL A 158 17.97 9.36 1.14
CA VAL A 158 19.06 8.54 1.68
C VAL A 158 19.01 7.14 1.06
N GLU A 159 20.17 6.66 0.61
CA GLU A 159 20.40 5.29 0.14
C GLU A 159 20.22 4.32 1.33
N THR A 160 18.98 3.90 1.58
CA THR A 160 18.68 2.81 2.50
C THR A 160 18.75 1.50 1.71
N ARG A 161 19.49 0.52 2.23
CA ARG A 161 19.81 -0.77 1.59
C ARG A 161 18.68 -1.29 0.69
N LEU A 162 19.04 -1.57 -0.56
CA LEU A 162 18.19 -2.31 -1.48
C LEU A 162 17.87 -3.69 -0.90
N LEU A 163 16.62 -4.14 -1.07
CA LEU A 163 16.09 -5.42 -0.59
C LEU A 163 16.81 -6.65 -1.14
N ILE A 164 17.69 -6.47 -2.12
CA ILE A 164 18.24 -7.56 -2.90
C ILE A 164 19.70 -7.20 -3.17
N ASP A 165 20.61 -7.64 -2.31
CA ASP A 165 21.98 -7.84 -2.77
C ASP A 165 21.90 -8.98 -3.80
N PRO A 166 22.20 -8.73 -5.09
CA PRO A 166 22.26 -9.79 -6.07
C PRO A 166 23.38 -10.75 -5.65
N VAL A 167 23.06 -12.04 -5.65
CA VAL A 167 24.07 -13.11 -5.59
C VAL A 167 24.91 -13.06 -6.85
#